data_AF-A0A3D4Y7B6-F1
#
_entry.id   AF-A0A3D4Y7B6-F1
#
_cell.length_a   1.000
_cell.length_b   1.000
_cell.length_c   1.000
_cell.angle_alpha   90.00
_cell.angle_beta   90.00
_cell.angle_gamma   90.00
#
_symmetry.space_group_name_H-M   'P 1'
#
loop_
_entity.id
_entity.type
_entity.pdbx_description
1 polymer ?
#
loop_
_entity_poly.entity_id
_entity_poly.type
_entity_poly.pdbx_seq_one_letter_code
_entity_poly.pdbx_strand_id
1 'polypeptide(L)' 'MQKHQHPRPIALLILDGWGYREAVEYNAIAKANIPNFHRLWNTYPHTLIQTSGLAVGLPRGQMGNS' A
#
# COMPACT_ATOMS: atom_id res chain seq x y z
N MET A 1 10.06 41.40 5.29
CA MET A 1 9.31 40.55 4.32
C MET A 1 8.94 39.24 5.00
N GLN A 2 7.66 38.98 5.24
CA GLN A 2 7.21 37.71 5.82
C GLN A 2 7.20 36.62 4.74
N LYS A 3 8.05 35.60 4.88
CA LYS A 3 7.99 34.38 4.06
C LYS A 3 6.70 33.64 4.42
N HIS A 4 5.69 33.71 3.57
CA HIS A 4 4.54 32.82 3.67
C HIS A 4 5.03 31.41 3.36
N GLN A 5 5.19 30.57 4.38
CA GLN A 5 5.45 29.15 4.17
C GLN A 5 4.16 28.51 3.69
N HIS A 6 4.14 28.06 2.44
CA HIS A 6 3.02 27.27 1.94
C HIS A 6 2.96 25.94 2.69
N PRO A 7 1.76 25.49 3.12
CA PRO A 7 1.61 24.18 3.72
C PRO A 7 2.09 23.10 2.73
N ARG A 8 2.81 22.10 3.23
CA ARG A 8 3.24 20.93 2.45
C ARG A 8 2.16 19.86 2.61
N PRO A 9 1.27 19.65 1.62
CA PRO A 9 0.20 18.69 1.75
C PRO A 9 0.76 17.27 1.86
N ILE A 10 0.11 16.46 2.69
CA ILE A 10 0.38 15.03 2.83
C ILE A 10 -0.92 14.32 2.44
N ALA A 11 -0.81 13.32 1.56
CA ALA A 11 -1.93 12.49 1.15
C ALA A 11 -1.68 11.05 1.59
N LEU A 12 -2.67 10.46 2.26
CA LEU A 12 -2.75 9.02 2.49
C LEU A 12 -3.63 8.41 1.40
N LEU A 13 -3.09 7.45 0.65
CA LEU A 13 -3.78 6.75 -0.43
C LEU A 13 -4.01 5.31 0.01
N ILE A 14 -5.28 4.90 0.10
CA ILE A 14 -5.66 3.51 0.41
C ILE A 14 -6.15 2.86 -0.88
N LEU A 15 -5.43 1.83 -1.33
CA LEU A 15 -5.85 0.99 -2.43
C LEU A 15 -6.60 -0.21 -1.84
N ASP A 16 -7.94 -0.16 -1.81
CA ASP A 16 -8.76 -1.23 -1.23
C ASP A 16 -8.53 -2.56 -1.98
N GLY A 17 -8.41 -3.67 -1.25
CA GLY A 17 -8.10 -4.98 -1.80
C GLY A 17 -6.70 -5.15 -2.40
N TRP A 18 -5.77 -4.22 -2.14
CA TRP A 18 -4.41 -4.25 -2.70
C TRP A 18 -3.39 -4.95 -1.78
N GLY A 19 -3.15 -6.24 -2.02
CA GLY A 19 -2.20 -7.05 -1.26
C GLY A 19 -0.83 -7.26 -1.93
N TYR A 20 0.14 -7.75 -1.17
CA TYR A 20 1.43 -8.23 -1.67
C TYR A 20 1.51 -9.76 -1.62
N ARG A 21 1.90 -10.37 -2.73
CA ARG A 21 2.15 -11.82 -2.86
C ARG A 21 3.24 -12.05 -3.90
N GLU A 22 4.27 -12.82 -3.55
CA GLU A 22 5.41 -13.08 -4.43
C GLU A 22 5.05 -13.92 -5.67
N ALA A 23 4.18 -14.91 -5.49
CA ALA A 23 3.74 -15.74 -6.60
C ALA A 23 2.89 -14.92 -7.60
N VAL A 24 3.28 -15.02 -8.87
CA VAL A 24 2.65 -14.31 -10.00
C VAL A 24 1.42 -15.07 -10.52
N GLU A 25 1.34 -16.38 -10.29
CA GLU A 25 0.18 -17.18 -10.69
C GLU A 25 -1.10 -16.65 -10.03
N TYR A 26 -2.15 -16.41 -10.83
CA TYR A 26 -3.41 -15.79 -10.40
C TYR A 26 -3.27 -14.43 -9.67
N ASN A 27 -2.15 -13.73 -9.82
CA ASN A 27 -1.93 -12.42 -9.19
C ASN A 27 -2.21 -11.29 -10.19
N ALA A 28 -3.36 -10.64 -10.04
CA ALA A 28 -3.74 -9.53 -10.92
C ALA A 28 -2.80 -8.32 -10.80
N ILE A 29 -2.36 -7.98 -9.58
CA ILE A 29 -1.47 -6.84 -9.33
C ILE A 29 -0.11 -7.06 -10.00
N ALA A 30 0.48 -8.24 -9.82
CA ALA A 30 1.78 -8.56 -10.42
C ALA A 30 1.75 -8.63 -11.95
N LYS A 31 0.58 -8.92 -12.54
CA LYS A 31 0.38 -8.99 -14.00
C LYS A 31 -0.12 -7.67 -14.62
N ALA A 32 -0.48 -6.68 -13.81
CA ALA A 32 -1.08 -5.45 -14.30
C ALA A 32 -0.04 -4.50 -14.91
N ASN A 33 -0.44 -3.71 -15.92
CA ASN A 33 0.36 -2.60 -16.40
C ASN A 33 0.11 -1.35 -15.52
N ILE A 34 0.87 -1.21 -14.44
CA ILE A 34 0.71 -0.15 -13.42
C ILE A 34 1.99 0.67 -13.25
N PRO A 35 2.42 1.42 -14.29
CA PRO A 35 3.75 2.02 -14.37
C PRO A 35 4.01 3.05 -13.25
N ASN A 36 2.98 3.78 -12.82
CA ASN A 36 3.10 4.72 -11.72
C ASN A 36 3.35 4.03 -10.38
N PHE A 37 2.65 2.93 -10.10
CA PHE A 37 2.86 2.14 -8.89
C PHE A 37 4.26 1.52 -8.89
N HIS A 38 4.68 0.90 -10.00
CA HIS A 38 6.02 0.33 -10.13
C HIS A 38 7.13 1.37 -9.95
N ARG A 39 6.98 2.56 -10.53
CA ARG A 39 7.93 3.65 -10.33
C ARG A 39 8.02 4.03 -8.85
N LEU A 40 6.89 4.18 -8.15
CA LEU A 40 6.89 4.52 -6.73
C LEU A 40 7.55 3.43 -5.89
N TRP A 41 7.17 2.16 -6.11
CA TRP A 41 7.70 0.99 -5.42
C TRP A 41 9.21 0.85 -5.60
N ASN A 42 9.72 1.03 -6.81
CA ASN A 42 11.15 0.83 -7.11
C ASN A 42 12.05 2.02 -6.70
N THR A 43 11.48 3.21 -6.50
CA THR A 43 12.26 4.45 -6.32
C THR A 43 12.26 4.97 -4.89
N TYR A 44 11.17 4.76 -4.15
CA TYR A 44 11.01 5.33 -2.80
C TYR A 44 11.01 4.24 -1.72
N PRO A 45 11.41 4.58 -0.47
CA PRO A 45 11.33 3.66 0.65
C PRO A 45 9.91 3.13 0.84
N HIS A 46 9.79 1.82 0.98
CA HIS A 46 8.53 1.12 1.21
C HIS A 46 8.74 -0.06 2.15
N THR A 47 7.67 -0.53 2.77
CA THR A 47 7.66 -1.72 3.62
C THR A 47 6.31 -2.42 3.50
N LEU A 48 6.22 -3.63 4.04
CA LEU A 48 4.98 -4.39 4.17
C LEU A 48 4.46 -4.29 5.60
N ILE A 49 3.14 -4.24 5.75
CA ILE A 49 2.45 -4.25 7.04
C ILE A 49 1.45 -5.39 7.10
N GLN A 50 1.18 -5.90 8.31
CA GLN A 50 0.15 -6.92 8.53
C GLN A 50 -1.23 -6.27 8.62
N THR A 51 -2.16 -6.73 7.78
CA THR A 51 -3.53 -6.17 7.67
C THR A 51 -4.62 -7.21 7.96
N SER A 52 -4.26 -8.33 8.60
CA SER A 52 -5.18 -9.43 8.88
C SER A 52 -4.86 -10.14 10.20
N GLY A 53 -5.77 -11.00 10.65
CA GLY A 53 -5.66 -11.75 11.89
C GLY A 53 -5.38 -10.88 13.11
N LEU A 54 -4.52 -11.37 14.01
CA LEU A 54 -4.25 -10.75 15.30
C LEU A 54 -3.70 -9.33 15.18
N ALA A 55 -3.03 -8.99 14.07
CA ALA A 55 -2.45 -7.66 13.85
C ALA A 55 -3.51 -6.55 13.77
N VAL A 56 -4.76 -6.92 13.47
CA VAL A 56 -5.90 -6.00 13.35
C VAL A 56 -7.05 -6.38 14.30
N GLY A 57 -6.77 -7.18 15.33
CA GLY A 57 -7.76 -7.58 16.34
C GLY A 57 -8.70 -8.72 15.92
N LEU A 58 -8.41 -9.42 14.83
CA LEU A 58 -9.18 -10.59 14.37
C LEU A 58 -8.56 -11.91 14.87
N PRO A 59 -9.34 -13.00 14.95
CA PRO A 59 -8.81 -14.35 15.17
C PRO A 59 -7.63 -14.71 14.24
N ARG A 60 -6.74 -15.59 14.72
CA ARG A 60 -5.60 -16.06 13.93
C ARG A 60 -6.07 -16.67 12.60
N GLY A 61 -5.45 -16.23 11.51
CA GLY A 61 -5.73 -16.74 10.16
C GLY A 61 -6.98 -16.13 9.50
N GLN A 62 -7.73 -15.28 10.21
CA GLN A 62 -8.85 -14.58 9.62
C GLN A 62 -8.37 -13.46 8.69
N MET A 63 -8.88 -13.46 7.47
CA MET A 63 -8.63 -12.42 6.48
C MET A 63 -9.12 -11.05 6.99
N GLY A 64 -8.40 -9.99 6.62
CA GLY A 64 -8.82 -8.61 6.88
C GLY A 64 -10.03 -8.19 6.04
N ASN A 65 -10.56 -7.00 6.33
CA ASN A 65 -11.68 -6.37 5.65
C ASN A 65 -11.49 -4.84 5.62
N SER A 66 -12.37 -4.14 4.89
CA SER A 66 -12.42 -2.68 4.80
C SER A 66 -12.90 -2.02 6.09
#